data_AF-A0A7S3XH57-F1
#
_entry.id   AF-A0A7S3XH57-F1
#
_cell.length_a   1.000
_cell.length_b   1.000
_cell.length_c   1.000
_cell.angle_alpha   90.00
_cell.angle_beta   90.00
_cell.angle_gamma   90.00
#
_symmetry.space_group_name_H-M   'P 1'
#
loop_
_entity.id
_entity.type
_entity.pdbx_description
1 polymer ?
#
loop_
_entity_poly.entity_id
_entity_poly.type
_entity_poly.pdbx_seq_one_letter_code
_entity_poly.pdbx_strand_id
1 'polypeptide(L)'
;QTEMDPADSTSDSSFLTVEEESMLKIYYSGMIQALCGRNTDELKLRRSSKVQATAIVFFKRFYLANSIMAYDPKIIMLTCVYLASKIEEEIINVADLAQATGQQEDKVLRAEMPVLQGLRFELRCYHPYRALRAFLDDLAVAA
;
A
#
# COMPACT_ATOMS: atom_id res chain seq x y z
N GLN A 1 27.53 41.10 -31.73
CA GLN A 1 26.18 40.56 -31.54
C GLN A 1 26.30 39.06 -31.41
N THR A 2 26.47 38.60 -30.18
CA THR A 2 26.19 37.23 -29.76
C THR A 2 25.73 37.39 -28.31
N GLU A 3 24.43 37.60 -28.14
CA GLU A 3 23.81 37.64 -26.82
C GLU A 3 23.81 36.21 -26.27
N MET A 4 24.37 36.05 -25.08
CA MET A 4 24.24 34.84 -24.27
C MET A 4 22.86 34.88 -23.62
N ASP A 5 22.00 33.95 -24.00
CA ASP A 5 20.74 33.69 -23.29
C ASP A 5 21.04 33.30 -21.82
N PRO A 6 20.30 33.83 -20.83
CA PRO A 6 20.49 33.47 -19.44
C PRO A 6 19.93 32.06 -19.21
N ALA A 7 20.70 31.22 -18.52
CA ALA A 7 20.29 29.90 -18.09
C ALA A 7 18.96 29.97 -17.31
N ASP A 8 17.97 29.20 -17.79
CA ASP A 8 16.68 29.04 -17.16
C ASP A 8 16.86 28.40 -15.77
N SER A 9 16.66 29.20 -14.73
CA SER A 9 16.65 28.78 -13.34
C SER A 9 15.31 28.12 -13.00
N THR A 10 15.02 26.97 -13.60
CA THR A 10 13.89 26.14 -13.16
C THR A 10 14.26 25.42 -11.87
N SER A 11 13.62 25.85 -10.79
CA SER A 11 13.80 25.39 -9.42
C SER A 11 13.80 23.87 -9.22
N ASP A 12 14.96 23.30 -8.88
CA ASP A 12 15.11 21.94 -8.31
C ASP A 12 14.39 21.75 -6.95
N SER A 13 13.74 22.81 -6.42
CA SER A 13 13.00 22.83 -5.14
C SER A 13 11.64 22.12 -5.15
N SER A 14 11.24 21.46 -6.24
CA SER A 14 9.88 20.88 -6.37
C SER A 14 9.80 19.36 -6.22
N PHE A 15 10.93 18.66 -6.13
CA PHE A 15 10.96 17.20 -5.97
C PHE A 15 11.14 16.78 -4.51
N LEU A 16 10.57 15.62 -4.16
CA LEU A 16 10.73 15.04 -2.83
C LEU A 16 12.15 14.51 -2.63
N THR A 17 12.68 14.74 -1.43
CA THR A 17 13.89 14.07 -0.95
C THR A 17 13.63 12.60 -0.64
N VAL A 18 14.69 11.80 -0.53
CA VAL A 18 14.59 10.37 -0.21
C VAL A 18 13.98 10.16 1.19
N GLU A 19 14.33 11.04 2.13
CA GLU A 19 13.83 11.04 3.49
C GLU A 19 12.32 11.33 3.52
N GLU A 20 11.86 12.34 2.77
CA GLU A 20 10.43 12.67 2.66
C GLU A 20 9.64 11.55 2.00
N GLU A 21 10.17 10.98 0.92
CA GLU A 21 9.55 9.83 0.27
C GLU A 21 9.46 8.61 1.21
N SER A 22 10.50 8.37 2.03
CA SER A 22 10.49 7.33 3.06
C SER A 22 9.44 7.59 4.14
N MET A 23 9.33 8.83 4.62
CA MET A 23 8.31 9.23 5.60
C MET A 23 6.90 9.00 5.07
N LEU A 24 6.62 9.37 3.81
CA LEU A 24 5.34 9.12 3.17
C LEU A 24 5.04 7.61 3.06
N LYS A 25 6.02 6.79 2.68
CA LYS A 25 5.85 5.33 2.60
C LYS A 25 5.50 4.72 3.96
N ILE A 26 6.14 5.17 5.03
CA ILE A 26 5.85 4.73 6.40
C ILE A 26 4.45 5.19 6.82
N TYR A 27 4.11 6.46 6.57
CA TYR A 27 2.80 7.03 6.88
C TYR A 27 1.66 6.25 6.22
N TYR A 28 1.71 6.05 4.91
CA TYR A 28 0.68 5.31 4.18
C TYR A 28 0.65 3.81 4.54
N SER A 29 1.79 3.20 4.88
CA SER A 29 1.79 1.84 5.45
C SER A 29 1.03 1.77 6.78
N GLY A 30 1.16 2.78 7.63
CA GLY A 30 0.39 2.93 8.86
C GLY A 30 -1.10 3.17 8.60
N MET A 31 -1.44 3.95 7.58
CA MET A 31 -2.83 4.15 7.16
C MET A 31 -3.50 2.85 6.69
N ILE A 32 -2.78 1.94 6.02
CA ILE A 32 -3.31 0.61 5.68
C ILE A 32 -3.77 -0.12 6.94
N GLN A 33 -2.94 -0.09 7.99
CA GLN A 33 -3.25 -0.72 9.27
C GLN A 33 -4.41 -0.03 9.98
N ALA A 34 -4.57 1.29 9.86
CA ALA A 34 -5.71 1.99 10.43
C ALA A 34 -7.02 1.66 9.68
N LEU A 35 -6.96 1.61 8.34
CA LEU A 35 -8.13 1.44 7.47
C LEU A 35 -8.76 0.03 7.59
N CYS A 36 -7.94 -1.01 7.49
CA CYS A 36 -8.41 -2.42 7.50
C CYS A 36 -7.98 -3.20 8.75
N GLY A 37 -7.51 -2.48 9.77
CA GLY A 37 -7.03 -2.99 11.05
C GLY A 37 -8.09 -3.56 11.96
N ARG A 38 -7.65 -4.10 13.11
CA ARG A 38 -8.56 -4.50 14.20
C ARG A 38 -9.30 -3.32 14.83
N ASN A 39 -8.68 -2.13 14.82
CA ASN A 39 -9.13 -0.91 15.48
C ASN A 39 -9.88 0.03 14.52
N THR A 40 -10.28 -0.45 13.34
CA THR A 40 -11.05 0.37 12.39
C THR A 40 -12.46 0.61 12.93
N ASP A 41 -12.94 1.85 12.78
CA ASP A 41 -14.31 2.23 13.16
C ASP A 41 -15.34 1.59 12.22
N GLU A 42 -14.97 1.35 10.97
CA GLU A 42 -15.84 0.77 9.95
C GLU A 42 -15.73 -0.76 9.92
N LEU A 43 -16.68 -1.43 10.57
CA LEU A 43 -16.70 -2.90 10.66
C LEU A 43 -16.65 -3.60 9.28
N LYS A 44 -17.20 -2.97 8.23
CA LYS A 44 -17.18 -3.49 6.85
C LYS A 44 -15.76 -3.62 6.26
N LEU A 45 -14.84 -2.75 6.70
CA LEU A 45 -13.46 -2.71 6.22
C LEU A 45 -12.49 -3.52 7.09
N ARG A 46 -12.95 -4.02 8.23
CA ARG A 46 -12.13 -4.84 9.14
C ARG A 46 -11.70 -6.14 8.46
N ARG A 47 -10.39 -6.42 8.46
CA ARG A 47 -9.82 -7.64 7.89
C ARG A 47 -8.82 -8.32 8.81
N SER A 48 -8.50 -9.58 8.52
CA SER A 48 -7.47 -10.30 9.25
C SER A 48 -6.10 -9.62 9.12
N SER A 49 -5.21 -9.95 10.05
CA SER A 49 -3.81 -9.51 9.99
C SER A 49 -3.09 -10.01 8.72
N LYS A 50 -3.59 -11.08 8.10
CA LYS A 50 -3.03 -11.63 6.85
C LYS A 50 -3.26 -10.68 5.68
N VAL A 51 -4.50 -10.20 5.49
CA VAL A 51 -4.84 -9.21 4.46
C VAL A 51 -4.04 -7.92 4.64
N GLN A 52 -3.97 -7.41 5.88
CA GLN A 52 -3.22 -6.21 6.21
C GLN A 52 -1.74 -6.35 5.84
N ALA A 53 -1.12 -7.47 6.22
CA ALA A 53 0.28 -7.73 5.92
C ALA A 53 0.52 -7.87 4.41
N THR A 54 -0.36 -8.57 3.68
CA THR A 54 -0.28 -8.68 2.21
C THR A 54 -0.38 -7.32 1.54
N ALA A 55 -1.33 -6.47 1.96
CA ALA A 55 -1.50 -5.12 1.43
C ALA A 55 -0.26 -4.24 1.66
N ILE A 56 0.33 -4.29 2.86
CA ILE A 56 1.57 -3.55 3.17
C ILE A 56 2.74 -4.06 2.33
N VAL A 57 2.87 -5.38 2.13
CA VAL A 57 3.91 -5.96 1.27
C VAL A 57 3.73 -5.49 -0.16
N PHE A 58 2.50 -5.49 -0.70
CA PHE A 58 2.22 -4.97 -2.03
C PHE A 58 2.59 -3.49 -2.16
N PHE A 59 2.17 -2.66 -1.21
CA PHE A 59 2.48 -1.23 -1.21
C PHE A 59 4.00 -0.98 -1.20
N LYS A 60 4.72 -1.66 -0.30
CA LYS A 60 6.19 -1.54 -0.20
C LYS A 60 6.90 -2.02 -1.46
N ARG A 61 6.48 -3.15 -2.04
CA ARG A 61 7.08 -3.70 -3.26
C ARG A 61 6.82 -2.78 -4.47
N PHE A 62 5.61 -2.24 -4.58
CA PHE A 62 5.27 -1.30 -5.64
C PHE A 62 6.16 -0.06 -5.60
N TYR A 63 6.30 0.56 -4.42
CA TYR A 63 7.11 1.77 -4.22
C TYR A 63 8.62 1.52 -4.01
N LEU A 64 9.05 0.27 -4.11
CA LEU A 64 10.46 -0.07 -4.28
C LEU A 64 10.89 0.13 -5.74
N ALA A 65 9.99 -0.14 -6.69
CA ALA A 65 10.25 -0.06 -8.12
C ALA A 65 9.70 1.20 -8.79
N ASN A 66 8.76 1.90 -8.15
CA ASN A 66 8.10 3.10 -8.67
C ASN A 66 8.26 4.26 -7.70
N SER A 67 8.33 5.49 -8.21
CA SER A 67 8.38 6.70 -7.38
C SER A 67 7.00 7.07 -6.84
N ILE A 68 6.96 7.57 -5.60
CA ILE A 68 5.75 8.13 -4.98
C ILE A 68 5.24 9.40 -5.68
N MET A 69 6.10 10.09 -6.44
CA MET A 69 5.72 11.26 -7.22
C MET A 69 4.99 10.89 -8.51
N ALA A 70 5.20 9.67 -9.02
CA ALA A 70 4.60 9.20 -10.26
C ALA A 70 3.19 8.60 -10.05
N TYR A 71 2.96 8.00 -8.88
CA TYR A 71 1.70 7.34 -8.54
C TYR A 71 1.21 7.82 -7.18
N ASP A 72 -0.04 8.30 -7.13
CA ASP A 72 -0.65 8.78 -5.89
C ASP A 72 -0.71 7.66 -4.83
N PRO A 73 0.03 7.79 -3.70
CA PRO A 73 0.08 6.78 -2.65
C PRO A 73 -1.28 6.50 -2.03
N LYS A 74 -2.22 7.45 -2.02
CA LYS A 74 -3.56 7.20 -1.49
C LYS A 74 -4.33 6.21 -2.37
N ILE A 75 -4.25 6.36 -3.70
CA ILE A 75 -4.91 5.44 -4.65
C ILE A 75 -4.21 4.07 -4.65
N ILE A 76 -2.88 4.05 -4.66
CA ILE A 76 -2.11 2.79 -4.63
C ILE A 76 -2.38 2.03 -3.34
N MET A 77 -2.41 2.71 -2.19
CA MET A 77 -2.75 2.13 -0.89
C MET A 77 -4.11 1.41 -0.94
N LEU A 78 -5.17 2.08 -1.42
CA LEU A 78 -6.51 1.50 -1.56
C LEU A 78 -6.52 0.30 -2.49
N THR A 79 -5.81 0.40 -3.60
CA THR A 79 -5.70 -0.66 -4.60
C THR A 79 -4.97 -1.88 -4.04
N CYS A 80 -3.88 -1.67 -3.28
CA CYS A 80 -3.17 -2.75 -2.59
C CYS A 80 -4.06 -3.45 -1.56
N VAL A 81 -4.85 -2.71 -0.78
CA VAL A 81 -5.83 -3.28 0.15
C VAL A 81 -6.89 -4.09 -0.60
N TYR A 82 -7.43 -3.55 -1.69
CA TYR A 82 -8.43 -4.24 -2.50
C TYR A 82 -7.88 -5.53 -3.14
N LEU A 83 -6.68 -5.48 -3.75
CA LEU A 83 -6.02 -6.65 -4.33
C LEU A 83 -5.68 -7.69 -3.25
N ALA A 84 -5.12 -7.28 -2.12
CA ALA A 84 -4.82 -8.20 -1.01
C ALA A 84 -6.08 -8.89 -0.49
N SER A 85 -7.19 -8.18 -0.42
CA SER A 85 -8.50 -8.72 -0.02
C SER A 85 -8.97 -9.83 -0.96
N LYS A 86 -8.74 -9.68 -2.28
CA LYS A 86 -9.05 -10.69 -3.29
C LYS A 86 -8.13 -11.92 -3.16
N ILE A 87 -6.84 -11.71 -2.91
CA ILE A 87 -5.83 -12.79 -2.84
C ILE A 87 -5.96 -13.63 -1.57
N GLU A 88 -6.33 -13.01 -0.46
CA GLU A 88 -6.50 -13.69 0.82
C GLU A 88 -7.94 -14.19 1.05
N GLU A 89 -8.79 -14.11 0.02
CA GLU A 89 -10.19 -14.57 0.04
C GLU A 89 -11.10 -13.88 1.08
N GLU A 90 -10.68 -12.71 1.56
CA GLU A 90 -11.48 -11.81 2.38
C GLU A 90 -11.82 -10.58 1.56
N ILE A 91 -12.80 -10.66 0.64
CA ILE A 91 -13.08 -9.65 -0.39
C ILE A 91 -13.72 -8.37 0.18
N ILE A 92 -13.13 -7.20 -0.07
CA ILE A 92 -13.71 -5.90 0.29
C ILE A 92 -14.46 -5.31 -0.92
N ASN A 93 -15.60 -4.65 -0.71
CA ASN A 93 -16.23 -3.87 -1.76
C ASN A 93 -15.44 -2.58 -2.00
N VAL A 94 -15.11 -2.31 -3.26
CA VAL A 94 -14.40 -1.08 -3.65
C VAL A 94 -15.17 0.19 -3.26
N ALA A 95 -16.51 0.12 -3.26
CA ALA A 95 -17.38 1.22 -2.85
C ALA A 95 -17.16 1.62 -1.39
N ASP A 96 -17.05 0.65 -0.49
CA ASP A 96 -16.81 0.91 0.94
C ASP A 96 -15.40 1.53 1.14
N LEU A 97 -14.38 1.07 0.40
CA LEU A 97 -13.02 1.62 0.46
C LEU A 97 -12.95 3.07 -0.08
N ALA A 98 -13.64 3.31 -1.19
CA ALA A 98 -13.76 4.62 -1.81
C ALA A 98 -14.47 5.60 -0.87
N GLN A 99 -15.58 5.18 -0.26
CA GLN A 99 -16.34 5.98 0.70
C GLN A 99 -15.51 6.37 1.92
N ALA A 100 -14.80 5.41 2.55
CA ALA A 100 -14.01 5.65 3.75
C ALA A 100 -12.85 6.65 3.55
N THR A 101 -12.37 6.80 2.32
CA THR A 101 -11.25 7.70 1.99
C THR A 101 -11.62 8.91 1.14
N GLY A 102 -12.91 9.05 0.80
CA GLY A 102 -13.44 10.08 -0.08
C GLY A 102 -12.84 10.04 -1.49
N GLN A 103 -12.53 8.84 -2.00
CA GLN A 103 -12.02 8.64 -3.36
C GLN A 103 -13.10 8.11 -4.29
N GLN A 104 -12.85 8.17 -5.60
CA GLN A 104 -13.72 7.56 -6.60
C GLN A 104 -13.32 6.11 -6.84
N GLU A 105 -14.31 5.22 -6.88
CA GLU A 105 -14.12 3.77 -7.12
C GLU A 105 -13.36 3.51 -8.43
N ASP A 106 -13.69 4.24 -9.49
CA ASP A 106 -13.08 4.13 -10.82
C ASP A 106 -11.56 4.36 -10.79
N LYS A 107 -11.05 5.24 -9.91
CA LYS A 107 -9.60 5.44 -9.76
C LYS A 107 -8.90 4.22 -9.18
N VAL A 108 -9.51 3.59 -8.18
CA VAL A 108 -8.98 2.38 -7.53
C VAL A 108 -8.98 1.21 -8.53
N LEU A 109 -10.06 1.06 -9.29
CA LEU A 109 -10.17 0.00 -10.31
C LEU A 109 -9.17 0.18 -11.46
N ARG A 110 -8.97 1.42 -11.94
CA ARG A 110 -7.97 1.72 -12.99
C ARG A 110 -6.54 1.45 -12.53
N ALA A 111 -6.26 1.63 -11.25
CA ALA A 111 -4.92 1.40 -10.68
C ALA A 111 -4.58 -0.08 -10.48
N GLU A 112 -5.55 -1.01 -10.60
CA GLU A 112 -5.28 -2.45 -10.41
C GLU A 112 -4.20 -2.99 -11.33
N MET A 113 -4.34 -2.77 -12.64
CA MET A 113 -3.40 -3.29 -13.63
C MET A 113 -2.00 -2.71 -13.44
N PRO A 114 -1.80 -1.39 -13.26
CA PRO A 114 -0.51 -0.82 -12.89
C PRO A 114 0.10 -1.45 -11.63
N VAL A 115 -0.69 -1.67 -10.57
CA VAL A 115 -0.18 -2.29 -9.34
C VAL A 115 0.25 -3.73 -9.59
N LEU A 116 -0.56 -4.53 -10.27
CA LEU A 116 -0.24 -5.92 -10.62
C LEU A 116 1.05 -6.01 -11.45
N GLN A 117 1.22 -5.12 -12.44
CA GLN A 117 2.44 -5.01 -13.23
C GLN A 117 3.63 -4.59 -12.38
N GLY A 118 3.47 -3.61 -11.48
CA GLY A 118 4.51 -3.17 -10.55
C GLY A 118 4.95 -4.27 -9.57
N LEU A 119 4.04 -5.19 -9.22
CA LEU A 119 4.33 -6.39 -8.41
C LEU A 119 4.90 -7.55 -9.24
N ARG A 120 5.03 -7.39 -10.56
CA ARG A 120 5.42 -8.45 -11.50
C ARG A 120 4.54 -9.70 -11.38
N PHE A 121 3.26 -9.51 -11.06
CA PHE A 121 2.27 -10.57 -10.84
C PHE A 121 2.65 -11.61 -9.76
N GLU A 122 3.60 -11.30 -8.89
CA GLU A 122 3.95 -12.17 -7.76
C GLU A 122 3.11 -11.80 -6.53
N LEU A 123 1.91 -12.37 -6.46
CA LEU A 123 0.88 -11.99 -5.47
C LEU A 123 0.91 -12.83 -4.20
N ARG A 124 1.70 -13.91 -4.17
CA ARG A 124 1.75 -14.82 -3.02
C ARG A 124 2.67 -14.24 -1.95
N CYS A 125 2.12 -13.98 -0.76
CA CYS A 125 2.89 -13.53 0.39
C CYS A 125 2.89 -14.60 1.50
N TYR A 126 4.07 -14.91 2.02
CA TYR A 126 4.22 -15.84 3.15
C TYR A 126 4.43 -15.04 4.43
N HIS A 127 3.44 -15.08 5.32
CA HIS A 127 3.46 -14.34 6.58
C HIS A 127 3.86 -15.23 7.76
N PRO A 128 4.56 -14.69 8.76
CA PRO A 128 5.07 -15.47 9.90
C PRO A 128 3.97 -15.93 10.88
N TYR A 129 2.72 -15.48 10.72
CA TYR A 129 1.64 -15.74 11.68
C TYR A 129 1.42 -17.24 11.95
N ARG A 130 1.45 -18.07 10.90
CA ARG A 130 1.28 -19.52 11.05
C ARG A 130 2.46 -20.16 11.77
N ALA A 131 3.69 -19.77 11.42
CA ALA A 131 4.90 -20.29 12.06
C ALA A 131 4.97 -19.90 13.54
N LEU A 132 4.66 -18.64 13.84
CA LEU A 132 4.62 -18.14 15.22
C LEU A 132 3.57 -18.90 16.05
N ARG A 133 2.38 -19.15 15.49
CA ARG A 133 1.36 -19.93 16.19
C ARG A 133 1.83 -21.34 16.49
N ALA A 134 2.44 -22.01 15.52
CA ALA A 134 2.98 -23.35 15.72
C ALA A 134 4.06 -23.39 16.82
N PHE A 135 4.97 -22.41 16.86
CA PHE A 135 5.96 -22.32 17.93
C PHE A 135 5.32 -22.06 19.31
N LEU A 136 4.29 -21.22 19.38
CA LEU A 136 3.57 -20.98 20.65
C LEU A 136 2.85 -22.22 21.15
N ASP A 137 2.24 -23.00 20.24
CA ASP A 137 1.57 -24.24 20.58
C ASP A 137 2.58 -25.30 21.07
N ASP A 138 3.76 -25.39 20.44
CA ASP A 138 4.83 -26.30 20.85
C ASP A 138 5.39 -25.96 22.24
N LEU A 139 5.60 -24.67 22.53
CA LEU A 139 6.00 -24.20 23.86
C LEU A 139 4.93 -24.45 24.93
N ALA A 140 3.65 -24.38 24.57
CA ALA A 140 2.56 -24.64 25.51
C ALA A 140 2.41 -26.12 25.87
N VAL A 141 2.83 -27.04 24.98
CA VAL A 141 2.87 -28.49 25.25
C VAL A 141 4.11 -28.88 26.06
N ALA A 142 5.21 -28.13 25.92
CA ALA A 142 6.45 -28.38 26.65
C ALA A 142 6.46 -27.85 28.10
N ALA A 143 5.46 -27.04 28.49
CA ALA A 143 5.29 -26.45 29.82
C ALA A 143 4.32 -27.26 30.70
#